data_AF-A0A557ZVK0-F1
#
_entry.id   AF-A0A557ZVK0-F1
#
_cell.length_a   1.000
_cell.length_b   1.000
_cell.length_c   1.000
_cell.angle_alpha   90.00
_cell.angle_beta   90.00
_cell.angle_gamma   90.00
#
_symmetry.space_group_name_H-M   'P 1'
#
loop_
_entity.id
_entity.type
_entity.pdbx_description
1 polymer ?
#
loop_
_entity_poly.entity_id
_entity_poly.type
_entity_poly.pdbx_seq_one_letter_code
_entity_poly.pdbx_strand_id
1 'polypeptide(L)'
;LSDGDVVIAAITSCTNTSNPRAMAAAGLLARNAVARGLTVAPWTKTSLTPGSRATAELLRAGGLQPALDELGFQVAGFGCGTCMGNSGPLRQDAGRQIRERGLAVSAVLSGNRNFPGRIHPDVTHSYLTSPPLVVAFALAGRTTIDIDRDPLGTGHDGKPVLLADIWPTEEEIDATVATAGRASPGRGASLPLTTDRWQRLPHPRGDGYAWEGETGMIRRPPFADGEVCAPVRGNITAARPLLVLGDDVTTDHISPVGRILPASAAGKWLTERGVAEDGLGSYSSRRLNHEVMLRGGFANPRLRNRLVEGHEGGWTRLLPDGDVMPIHSAAAAYARRGTPVIIVAGRSYGAGSARDWAAKVTRLLGVRAVLAQSFERIHRTNLVALGVLPVECPALGGFDADGTEEFDITGLEGGPLVNAPLTVIARRGGRTVFEQAALARIDTEVEQEWMRAGGLLHRLLTAPR
;
A
#
# COMPACT_ATOMS: atom_id res chain seq x y z
N LEU A 1 11.30 26.04 2.71
CA LEU A 1 11.24 24.61 3.07
C LEU A 1 12.26 24.31 4.15
N SER A 2 11.78 23.73 5.24
CA SER A 2 12.50 23.30 6.44
C SER A 2 11.92 21.95 6.91
N ASP A 3 12.58 21.32 7.88
CA ASP A 3 12.07 20.10 8.48
C ASP A 3 10.72 20.35 9.17
N GLY A 4 9.80 19.40 9.02
CA GLY A 4 8.44 19.48 9.53
C GLY A 4 7.46 20.30 8.68
N ASP A 5 7.89 20.95 7.60
CA ASP A 5 6.98 21.65 6.69
C ASP A 5 5.93 20.70 6.11
N VAL A 6 4.67 21.14 6.08
CA VAL A 6 3.55 20.41 5.50
C VAL A 6 3.57 20.61 3.98
N VAL A 7 4.03 19.61 3.24
CA VAL A 7 4.09 19.68 1.76
C VAL A 7 2.84 19.09 1.11
N ILE A 8 2.06 18.28 1.83
CA ILE A 8 0.77 17.75 1.41
C ILE A 8 -0.24 17.92 2.54
N ALA A 9 -1.39 18.53 2.24
CA ALA A 9 -2.55 18.57 3.12
C ALA A 9 -3.77 18.03 2.37
N ALA A 10 -4.29 16.86 2.75
CA ALA A 10 -5.31 16.16 1.98
C ALA A 10 -6.54 15.79 2.80
N ILE A 11 -7.68 16.40 2.49
CA ILE A 11 -8.98 15.92 2.95
C ILE A 11 -9.39 14.78 2.02
N THR A 12 -9.21 13.55 2.51
CA THR A 12 -9.29 12.33 1.72
C THR A 12 -9.88 11.17 2.52
N SER A 13 -9.96 10.00 1.90
CA SER A 13 -10.44 8.74 2.48
C SER A 13 -11.94 8.67 2.75
N CYS A 14 -12.52 7.50 2.48
CA CYS A 14 -13.88 7.17 2.90
C CYS A 14 -14.05 7.22 4.42
N THR A 15 -12.98 7.05 5.21
CA THR A 15 -13.01 7.09 6.69
C THR A 15 -13.63 8.37 7.25
N ASN A 16 -13.22 9.53 6.72
CA ASN A 16 -13.64 10.82 7.23
C ASN A 16 -14.56 11.58 6.27
N THR A 17 -14.41 11.38 4.95
CA THR A 17 -15.27 12.08 3.98
C THR A 17 -16.70 11.58 3.97
N SER A 18 -16.98 10.41 4.56
CA SER A 18 -18.35 9.92 4.79
C SER A 18 -18.99 10.47 6.07
N ASN A 19 -18.27 11.25 6.88
CA ASN A 19 -18.78 11.88 8.09
C ASN A 19 -19.22 13.32 7.80
N PRO A 20 -20.54 13.61 7.72
CA PRO A 20 -21.07 14.93 7.41
C PRO A 20 -20.60 16.03 8.37
N ARG A 21 -20.54 15.72 9.68
CA ARG A 21 -20.11 16.69 10.71
C ARG A 21 -18.65 17.09 10.53
N ALA A 22 -17.78 16.12 10.29
CA ALA A 22 -16.35 16.38 10.09
C ALA A 22 -16.09 17.23 8.83
N MET A 23 -16.83 16.96 7.76
CA MET A 23 -16.74 17.73 6.51
C MET A 23 -17.32 19.14 6.66
N ALA A 24 -18.45 19.29 7.36
CA ALA A 24 -19.01 20.60 7.69
C ALA A 24 -18.04 21.42 8.56
N ALA A 25 -17.45 20.82 9.60
CA ALA A 25 -16.47 21.46 10.45
C ALA A 25 -15.24 21.96 9.66
N ALA A 26 -14.73 21.16 8.71
CA ALA A 26 -13.61 21.59 7.86
C ALA A 26 -13.97 22.78 6.98
N GLY A 27 -15.16 22.77 6.37
CA GLY A 27 -15.62 23.88 5.55
C GLY A 27 -15.93 25.15 6.36
N LEU A 28 -16.47 25.02 7.56
CA LEU A 28 -16.70 26.14 8.48
C LEU A 28 -15.39 26.75 8.98
N LEU A 29 -14.41 25.91 9.34
CA LEU A 29 -13.06 26.36 9.69
C LEU A 29 -12.42 27.13 8.52
N ALA A 30 -12.52 26.61 7.29
CA ALA A 30 -12.03 27.28 6.10
C ALA A 30 -12.72 28.64 5.88
N ARG A 31 -14.04 28.70 6.01
CA ARG A 31 -14.82 29.94 5.93
C ARG A 31 -14.34 30.97 6.95
N ASN A 32 -14.15 30.56 8.20
CA ASN A 32 -13.69 31.44 9.28
C ASN A 32 -12.24 31.92 9.03
N ALA A 33 -11.36 31.04 8.55
CA ALA A 33 -9.98 31.38 8.20
C ALA A 33 -9.93 32.43 7.06
N VAL A 34 -10.69 32.21 5.98
CA VAL A 34 -10.80 33.15 4.86
C VAL A 34 -11.36 34.50 5.31
N ALA A 35 -12.39 34.50 6.16
CA ALA A 35 -12.96 35.75 6.70
C ALA A 35 -11.96 36.54 7.55
N ARG A 36 -10.99 35.88 8.17
CA ARG A 36 -9.86 36.53 8.87
C ARG A 36 -8.71 36.91 7.95
N GLY A 37 -8.74 36.54 6.67
CA GLY A 37 -7.70 36.84 5.68
C GLY A 37 -6.52 35.85 5.69
N LEU A 38 -6.69 34.67 6.27
CA LEU A 38 -5.65 33.63 6.25
C LEU A 38 -5.57 32.96 4.88
N THR A 39 -4.35 32.55 4.52
CA THR A 39 -4.07 31.78 3.31
C THR A 39 -3.21 30.56 3.64
N VAL A 40 -3.25 29.54 2.80
CA VAL A 40 -2.42 28.33 2.95
C VAL A 40 -0.97 28.64 2.61
N ALA A 41 -0.03 28.03 3.34
CA ALA A 41 1.39 28.18 3.05
C ALA A 41 1.71 27.79 1.59
N PRO A 42 2.51 28.58 0.85
CA PRO A 42 2.61 28.49 -0.61
C PRO A 42 3.26 27.20 -1.15
N TRP A 43 3.94 26.45 -0.30
CA TRP A 43 4.54 25.15 -0.62
C TRP A 43 3.61 23.96 -0.39
N THR A 44 2.49 24.15 0.31
CA THR A 44 1.56 23.08 0.66
C THR A 44 0.70 22.70 -0.53
N LYS A 45 0.73 21.43 -0.93
CA LYS A 45 -0.22 20.87 -1.90
C LYS A 45 -1.51 20.47 -1.19
N THR A 46 -2.57 21.25 -1.39
CA THR A 46 -3.90 20.96 -0.86
C THR A 46 -4.73 20.11 -1.81
N SER A 47 -5.66 19.31 -1.26
CA SER A 47 -6.61 18.53 -2.07
C SER A 47 -7.83 18.09 -1.26
N LEU A 48 -8.99 18.07 -1.92
CA LEU A 48 -10.22 17.45 -1.42
C LEU A 48 -10.64 16.32 -2.36
N THR A 49 -10.68 15.09 -1.85
CA THR A 49 -11.15 13.90 -2.59
C THR A 49 -12.29 13.23 -1.84
N PRO A 50 -13.55 13.66 -2.05
CA PRO A 50 -14.70 13.08 -1.38
C PRO A 50 -14.93 11.62 -1.79
N GLY A 51 -15.38 10.80 -0.84
CA GLY A 51 -15.76 9.41 -1.12
C GLY A 51 -17.03 9.28 -1.99
N SER A 52 -17.88 10.31 -2.03
CA SER A 52 -19.10 10.34 -2.82
C SER A 52 -19.50 11.75 -3.22
N ARG A 53 -20.45 11.87 -4.15
CA ARG A 53 -21.05 13.15 -4.56
C ARG A 53 -21.86 13.81 -3.43
N ALA A 54 -22.47 13.02 -2.56
CA ALA A 54 -23.26 13.53 -1.43
C ALA A 54 -22.44 14.43 -0.50
N THR A 55 -21.16 14.11 -0.28
CA THR A 55 -20.27 14.97 0.51
C THR A 55 -20.01 16.30 -0.17
N ALA A 56 -19.79 16.32 -1.50
CA ALA A 56 -19.61 17.56 -2.25
C ALA A 56 -20.90 18.38 -2.29
N GLU A 57 -22.06 17.73 -2.43
CA GLU A 57 -23.36 18.38 -2.36
C GLU A 57 -23.61 19.01 -0.99
N LEU A 58 -23.26 18.33 0.10
CA LEU A 58 -23.32 18.90 1.45
C LEU A 58 -22.49 20.18 1.57
N LEU A 59 -21.24 20.16 1.12
CA LEU A 59 -20.36 21.33 1.17
C LEU A 59 -20.88 22.49 0.32
N ARG A 60 -21.47 22.21 -0.85
CA ARG A 60 -22.08 23.23 -1.72
C ARG A 60 -23.37 23.80 -1.12
N ALA A 61 -24.27 22.94 -0.64
CA ALA A 61 -25.54 23.35 -0.05
C ALA A 61 -25.37 24.13 1.25
N GLY A 62 -24.33 23.82 2.03
CA GLY A 62 -23.93 24.60 3.21
C GLY A 62 -23.16 25.88 2.89
N GLY A 63 -22.91 26.21 1.61
CA GLY A 63 -22.14 27.39 1.22
C GLY A 63 -20.65 27.34 1.62
N LEU A 64 -20.11 26.15 1.88
CA LEU A 64 -18.76 25.96 2.43
C LEU A 64 -17.69 25.74 1.35
N GLN A 65 -18.06 25.21 0.18
CA GLN A 65 -17.10 24.91 -0.89
C GLN A 65 -16.28 26.13 -1.35
N PRO A 66 -16.84 27.36 -1.50
CA PRO A 66 -16.05 28.51 -1.95
C PRO A 66 -14.84 28.82 -1.05
N ALA A 67 -15.00 28.75 0.26
CA ALA A 67 -13.88 29.00 1.18
C ALA A 67 -12.84 27.87 1.15
N LEU A 68 -13.28 26.62 0.95
CA LEU A 68 -12.36 25.51 0.72
C LEU A 68 -11.57 25.70 -0.58
N ASP A 69 -12.23 26.15 -1.65
CA ASP A 69 -11.60 26.41 -2.95
C ASP A 69 -10.55 27.53 -2.84
N GLU A 70 -10.83 28.59 -2.08
CA GLU A 70 -9.89 29.70 -1.83
C GLU A 70 -8.62 29.23 -1.11
N LEU A 71 -8.75 28.28 -0.18
CA LEU A 71 -7.61 27.62 0.49
C LEU A 71 -6.98 26.47 -0.34
N GLY A 72 -7.41 26.26 -1.59
CA GLY A 72 -6.87 25.23 -2.48
C GLY A 72 -7.41 23.82 -2.26
N PHE A 73 -8.45 23.65 -1.45
CA PHE A 73 -9.16 22.38 -1.26
C PHE A 73 -10.27 22.21 -2.29
N GLN A 74 -9.97 22.44 -3.57
CA GLN A 74 -10.91 22.13 -4.64
C GLN A 74 -11.16 20.62 -4.73
N VAL A 75 -12.37 20.24 -5.15
CA VAL A 75 -12.70 18.84 -5.42
C VAL A 75 -11.85 18.33 -6.58
N ALA A 76 -10.78 17.59 -6.25
CA ALA A 76 -9.84 17.03 -7.21
C ALA A 76 -10.38 15.76 -7.90
N GLY A 77 -11.39 15.12 -7.30
CA GLY A 77 -12.06 13.94 -7.84
C GLY A 77 -12.78 13.12 -6.78
N PHE A 78 -13.63 12.19 -7.22
CA PHE A 78 -14.35 11.26 -6.36
C PHE A 78 -13.63 9.91 -6.32
N GLY A 79 -13.02 9.58 -5.19
CA GLY A 79 -12.23 8.35 -5.04
C GLY A 79 -11.18 8.44 -3.95
N CYS A 80 -10.35 7.42 -3.84
CA CYS A 80 -9.38 7.30 -2.74
C CYS A 80 -8.27 8.36 -2.76
N GLY A 81 -7.79 8.80 -3.93
CA GLY A 81 -6.76 9.84 -4.07
C GLY A 81 -5.52 9.62 -3.17
N THR A 82 -5.15 10.66 -2.41
CA THR A 82 -3.99 10.66 -1.50
C THR A 82 -4.02 9.53 -0.47
N CYS A 83 -5.20 9.05 -0.02
CA CYS A 83 -5.31 7.95 0.95
C CYS A 83 -4.62 6.64 0.49
N MET A 84 -4.57 6.41 -0.83
CA MET A 84 -3.91 5.24 -1.43
C MET A 84 -2.55 5.55 -2.07
N GLY A 85 -1.98 6.73 -1.82
CA GLY A 85 -0.72 7.16 -2.40
C GLY A 85 -0.83 7.80 -3.78
N ASN A 86 -2.05 8.01 -4.31
CA ASN A 86 -2.28 8.76 -5.53
C ASN A 86 -2.30 10.27 -5.22
N SER A 87 -1.22 10.76 -4.61
CA SER A 87 -1.02 12.15 -4.23
C SER A 87 -0.54 13.02 -5.40
N GLY A 88 -0.11 12.41 -6.52
CA GLY A 88 0.46 13.12 -7.68
C GLY A 88 1.80 13.79 -7.37
N PRO A 89 2.42 14.49 -8.34
CA PRO A 89 3.70 15.15 -8.12
C PRO A 89 3.56 16.33 -7.15
N LEU A 90 4.58 16.56 -6.32
CA LEU A 90 4.79 17.86 -5.67
C LEU A 90 5.19 18.91 -6.71
N ARG A 91 5.11 20.20 -6.35
CA ARG A 91 5.70 21.26 -7.17
C ARG A 91 7.19 20.95 -7.40
N GLN A 92 7.67 21.19 -8.62
CA GLN A 92 9.00 20.74 -9.05
C GLN A 92 10.13 21.37 -8.21
N ASP A 93 9.98 22.66 -7.85
CA ASP A 93 10.87 23.39 -6.97
C ASP A 93 10.93 22.78 -5.56
N ALA A 94 9.77 22.46 -4.97
CA ALA A 94 9.67 21.86 -3.66
C ALA A 94 10.28 20.44 -3.64
N GLY A 95 9.89 19.58 -4.59
CA GLY A 95 10.42 18.21 -4.68
C GLY A 95 11.94 18.17 -4.86
N ARG A 96 12.50 19.10 -5.66
CA ARG A 96 13.96 19.23 -5.82
C ARG A 96 14.63 19.61 -4.51
N GLN A 97 14.15 20.67 -3.85
CA GLN A 97 14.73 21.14 -2.58
C GLN A 97 14.70 20.07 -1.48
N ILE A 98 13.61 19.31 -1.38
CA ILE A 98 13.48 18.22 -0.39
C ILE A 98 14.59 17.18 -0.59
N ARG A 99 14.80 16.74 -1.83
CA ARG A 99 15.82 15.72 -2.14
C ARG A 99 17.24 16.23 -1.99
N GLU A 100 17.56 17.41 -2.53
CA GLU A 100 18.93 17.97 -2.49
C GLU A 100 19.39 18.27 -1.06
N ARG A 101 18.47 18.70 -0.19
CA ARG A 101 18.77 19.07 1.20
C ARG A 101 18.47 17.97 2.21
N GLY A 102 17.91 16.84 1.77
CA GLY A 102 17.54 15.73 2.66
C GLY A 102 16.51 16.10 3.73
N LEU A 103 15.55 16.96 3.40
CA LEU A 103 14.59 17.50 4.39
C LEU A 103 13.58 16.44 4.86
N ALA A 104 13.29 16.46 6.16
CA ALA A 104 12.27 15.64 6.79
C ALA A 104 10.91 16.35 6.78
N VAL A 105 10.18 16.27 5.66
CA VAL A 105 8.88 16.95 5.47
C VAL A 105 7.66 16.09 5.79
N SER A 106 6.53 16.75 6.00
CA SER A 106 5.29 16.16 6.49
C SER A 106 4.16 16.15 5.46
N ALA A 107 3.33 15.11 5.50
CA ALA A 107 1.98 15.09 4.94
C ALA A 107 0.95 14.99 6.07
N VAL A 108 -0.12 15.79 5.99
CA VAL A 108 -1.26 15.72 6.92
C VAL A 108 -2.49 15.32 6.13
N LEU A 109 -3.19 14.27 6.56
CA LEU A 109 -4.31 13.73 5.81
C LEU A 109 -5.41 13.15 6.69
N SER A 110 -6.65 13.22 6.21
CA SER A 110 -7.79 12.59 6.88
C SER A 110 -7.98 11.11 6.51
N GLY A 111 -6.86 10.42 6.26
CA GLY A 111 -6.79 9.01 5.93
C GLY A 111 -6.87 8.08 7.15
N ASN A 112 -6.59 6.80 6.92
CA ASN A 112 -6.51 5.77 7.97
C ASN A 112 -5.18 5.01 8.00
N ARG A 113 -4.24 5.35 7.12
CA ARG A 113 -2.92 4.71 7.02
C ARG A 113 -1.85 5.72 6.64
N ASN A 114 -0.74 5.67 7.34
CA ASN A 114 0.40 6.58 7.20
C ASN A 114 1.75 5.84 7.19
N PHE A 115 1.77 4.59 6.69
CA PHE A 115 3.01 3.82 6.58
C PHE A 115 4.08 4.56 5.75
N PRO A 116 5.37 4.41 6.08
CA PRO A 116 6.46 5.03 5.34
C PRO A 116 6.39 4.74 3.83
N GLY A 117 6.56 5.79 3.01
CA GLY A 117 6.52 5.68 1.54
C GLY A 117 5.14 5.46 0.92
N ARG A 118 4.06 5.36 1.72
CA ARG A 118 2.71 5.14 1.21
C ARG A 118 2.09 6.38 0.57
N ILE A 119 2.27 7.55 1.19
CA ILE A 119 1.56 8.78 0.78
C ILE A 119 2.23 9.46 -0.41
N HIS A 120 3.54 9.67 -0.34
CA HIS A 120 4.35 10.24 -1.42
C HIS A 120 5.82 9.83 -1.21
N PRO A 121 6.60 9.54 -2.27
CA PRO A 121 7.99 9.08 -2.13
C PRO A 121 8.92 10.11 -1.47
N ASP A 122 8.71 11.41 -1.72
CA ASP A 122 9.52 12.49 -1.13
C ASP A 122 9.09 12.86 0.32
N VAL A 123 8.07 12.21 0.90
CA VAL A 123 7.57 12.53 2.25
C VAL A 123 8.08 11.52 3.27
N THR A 124 8.65 12.00 4.37
CA THR A 124 9.18 11.17 5.46
C THR A 124 8.18 10.97 6.58
N HIS A 125 7.37 11.98 6.91
CA HIS A 125 6.38 11.93 7.99
C HIS A 125 4.96 12.05 7.44
N SER A 126 4.04 11.24 7.96
CA SER A 126 2.63 11.28 7.57
C SER A 126 1.75 11.20 8.81
N TYR A 127 0.86 12.18 8.98
CA TYR A 127 0.01 12.32 10.15
C TYR A 127 -1.47 12.17 9.77
N LEU A 128 -2.16 11.30 10.49
CA LEU A 128 -3.60 11.09 10.33
C LEU A 128 -4.34 12.00 11.29
N THR A 129 -5.30 12.78 10.79
CA THR A 129 -6.08 13.70 11.64
C THR A 129 -7.48 13.95 11.07
N SER A 130 -8.30 14.72 11.78
CA SER A 130 -9.64 15.08 11.32
C SER A 130 -9.59 16.08 10.14
N PRO A 131 -10.60 16.11 9.25
CA PRO A 131 -10.69 17.10 8.17
C PRO A 131 -10.46 18.57 8.58
N PRO A 132 -11.02 19.12 9.68
CA PRO A 132 -10.72 20.50 10.08
C PRO A 132 -9.25 20.69 10.48
N LEU A 133 -8.63 19.72 11.15
CA LEU A 133 -7.20 19.82 11.48
C LEU A 133 -6.30 19.72 10.25
N VAL A 134 -6.71 19.02 9.18
CA VAL A 134 -5.99 19.08 7.89
C VAL A 134 -5.95 20.52 7.36
N VAL A 135 -7.07 21.25 7.43
CA VAL A 135 -7.14 22.67 7.02
C VAL A 135 -6.26 23.52 7.94
N ALA A 136 -6.32 23.34 9.26
CA ALA A 136 -5.50 24.09 10.21
C ALA A 136 -4.00 23.92 9.97
N PHE A 137 -3.53 22.68 9.78
CA PHE A 137 -2.12 22.42 9.47
C PHE A 137 -1.70 22.91 8.08
N ALA A 138 -2.63 23.00 7.12
CA ALA A 138 -2.34 23.61 5.82
C ALA A 138 -2.11 25.12 5.95
N LEU A 139 -2.89 25.80 6.79
CA LEU A 139 -2.71 27.22 7.12
C LEU A 139 -1.37 27.45 7.82
N ALA A 140 -1.09 26.68 8.88
CA ALA A 140 0.16 26.77 9.62
C ALA A 140 1.41 26.41 8.80
N GLY A 141 1.26 25.52 7.80
CA GLY A 141 2.33 25.13 6.87
C GLY A 141 3.41 24.23 7.45
N ARG A 142 3.31 23.83 8.73
CA ARG A 142 4.29 22.98 9.45
C ARG A 142 3.61 22.12 10.52
N THR A 143 4.17 20.95 10.81
CA THR A 143 3.72 20.05 11.90
C THR A 143 4.43 20.27 13.23
N THR A 144 5.47 21.11 13.27
CA THR A 144 6.23 21.45 14.47
C THR A 144 5.62 22.60 15.29
N ILE A 145 4.43 23.06 14.90
CA ILE A 145 3.66 24.11 15.57
C ILE A 145 3.00 23.58 16.84
N ASP A 146 2.96 24.38 17.91
CA ASP A 146 2.01 24.14 19.01
C ASP A 146 0.65 24.68 18.57
N ILE A 147 -0.19 23.82 18.00
CA ILE A 147 -1.42 24.24 17.31
C ILE A 147 -2.45 24.91 18.23
N ASP A 148 -2.33 24.71 19.54
CA ASP A 148 -3.25 25.31 20.53
C ASP A 148 -2.80 26.72 20.94
N ARG A 149 -1.51 27.06 20.78
CA ARG A 149 -0.91 28.29 21.33
C ARG A 149 -0.30 29.19 20.29
N ASP A 150 0.22 28.62 19.20
CA ASP A 150 0.87 29.37 18.14
C ASP A 150 -0.17 29.88 17.13
N PRO A 151 0.02 31.08 16.57
CA PRO A 151 -0.80 31.58 15.47
C PRO A 151 -0.70 30.69 14.23
N LEU A 152 -1.85 30.41 13.61
CA LEU A 152 -1.91 29.76 12.30
C LEU A 152 -1.46 30.70 11.18
N GLY A 153 -1.56 32.00 11.42
CA GLY A 153 -1.10 33.06 10.53
C GLY A 153 -1.49 34.44 11.06
N THR A 154 -1.29 35.45 10.22
CA THR A 154 -1.66 36.84 10.50
C THR A 154 -2.89 37.20 9.68
N GLY A 155 -3.93 37.72 10.34
CA GLY A 155 -5.13 38.19 9.69
C GLY A 155 -4.93 39.49 8.91
N HIS A 156 -5.92 39.87 8.10
CA HIS A 156 -5.90 41.12 7.32
C HIS A 156 -5.85 42.38 8.20
N ASP A 157 -6.22 42.27 9.48
CA ASP A 157 -6.13 43.32 10.49
C ASP A 157 -4.74 43.39 11.17
N GLY A 158 -3.79 42.56 10.72
CA GLY A 158 -2.43 42.48 11.27
C GLY A 158 -2.33 41.68 12.58
N LYS A 159 -3.42 41.10 13.09
CA LYS A 159 -3.40 40.35 14.35
C LYS A 159 -3.09 38.87 14.14
N PRO A 160 -2.43 38.20 15.11
CA PRO A 160 -2.31 36.75 15.09
C PRO A 160 -3.69 36.10 15.18
N VAL A 161 -3.89 35.03 14.40
CA VAL A 161 -5.12 34.22 14.45
C VAL A 161 -4.76 32.84 15.00
N LEU A 162 -5.33 32.49 16.15
CA LEU A 162 -5.19 31.18 16.78
C LEU A 162 -6.24 30.20 16.24
N LEU A 163 -6.03 28.90 16.46
CA LEU A 163 -7.02 27.89 16.10
C LEU A 163 -8.38 28.15 16.77
N ALA A 164 -8.37 28.54 18.05
CA ALA A 164 -9.57 28.83 18.82
C ALA A 164 -10.39 30.00 18.26
N ASP A 165 -9.76 30.94 17.53
CA ASP A 165 -10.45 32.11 16.96
C ASP A 165 -11.34 31.76 15.76
N ILE A 166 -11.07 30.62 15.13
CA ILE A 166 -11.72 30.20 13.87
C ILE A 166 -12.41 28.83 13.99
N TRP A 167 -12.23 28.12 15.11
CA TRP A 167 -12.85 26.81 15.31
C TRP A 167 -14.38 26.93 15.37
N PRO A 168 -15.14 26.15 14.57
CA PRO A 168 -16.60 26.21 14.58
C PRO A 168 -17.19 25.62 15.86
N THR A 169 -18.34 26.13 16.31
CA THR A 169 -19.06 25.55 17.44
C THR A 169 -19.87 24.33 17.00
N GLU A 170 -20.23 23.46 17.96
CA GLU A 170 -21.05 22.27 17.66
C GLU A 170 -22.44 22.64 17.13
N GLU A 171 -23.04 23.72 17.64
CA GLU A 171 -24.33 24.22 17.16
C GLU A 171 -24.27 24.67 15.70
N GLU A 172 -23.18 25.32 15.30
CA GLU A 172 -22.98 25.75 13.92
C GLU A 172 -22.78 24.56 12.97
N ILE A 173 -22.00 23.56 13.40
CA ILE A 173 -21.80 22.32 12.65
C ILE A 173 -23.16 21.64 12.44
N ASP A 174 -23.95 21.48 13.50
CA ASP A 174 -25.23 20.79 13.45
C ASP A 174 -26.28 21.54 12.62
N ALA A 175 -26.35 22.87 12.74
CA ALA A 175 -27.20 23.71 11.89
C ALA A 175 -26.82 23.57 10.40
N THR A 176 -25.52 23.52 10.09
CA THR A 176 -25.02 23.39 8.73
C THR A 176 -25.37 22.02 8.13
N VAL A 177 -25.14 20.94 8.88
CA VAL A 177 -25.49 19.58 8.44
C VAL A 177 -27.00 19.44 8.24
N ALA A 178 -27.82 19.99 9.15
CA ALA A 178 -29.27 19.97 9.03
C ALA A 178 -29.76 20.74 7.79
N THR A 179 -29.19 21.91 7.54
CA THR A 179 -29.53 22.75 6.37
C THR A 179 -29.15 22.05 5.06
N ALA A 180 -27.93 21.53 4.97
CA ALA A 180 -27.47 20.77 3.82
C ALA A 180 -28.32 19.50 3.58
N GLY A 181 -28.72 18.82 4.65
CA GLY A 181 -29.61 17.65 4.58
C GLY A 181 -31.00 17.96 4.02
N ARG A 182 -31.56 19.16 4.29
CA ARG A 182 -32.83 19.62 3.70
C ARG A 182 -32.70 20.03 2.23
N ALA A 183 -31.55 20.59 1.86
CA ALA A 183 -31.27 21.07 0.51
C ALA A 183 -30.79 19.97 -0.45
N SER A 184 -30.28 18.85 0.07
CA SER A 184 -29.92 17.69 -0.73
C SER A 184 -31.18 17.11 -1.38
N PRO A 185 -31.20 16.87 -2.71
CA PRO A 185 -32.24 16.04 -3.29
C PRO A 185 -32.19 14.70 -2.53
N GLY A 186 -33.32 14.27 -1.98
CA GLY A 186 -33.36 13.16 -1.03
C GLY A 186 -32.68 11.89 -1.57
N ARG A 187 -32.50 10.89 -0.70
CA ARG A 187 -31.90 9.57 -0.99
C ARG A 187 -32.44 8.79 -2.22
N GLY A 188 -33.40 9.34 -2.98
CA GLY A 188 -34.05 8.74 -4.15
C GLY A 188 -33.70 9.34 -5.51
N ALA A 189 -32.85 10.36 -5.62
CA ALA A 189 -32.35 10.79 -6.93
C ALA A 189 -31.35 9.75 -7.45
N SER A 190 -31.78 8.91 -8.40
CA SER A 190 -30.91 7.99 -9.13
C SER A 190 -29.88 8.80 -9.91
N LEU A 191 -28.71 9.05 -9.32
CA LEU A 191 -27.57 9.51 -10.08
C LEU A 191 -27.18 8.37 -11.03
N PRO A 192 -27.01 8.64 -12.34
CA PRO A 192 -26.57 7.61 -13.25
C PRO A 192 -25.24 7.04 -12.74
N LEU A 193 -25.20 5.73 -12.51
CA LEU A 193 -24.03 5.01 -12.00
C LEU A 193 -22.79 5.19 -12.88
N THR A 194 -23.00 5.64 -14.12
CA THR A 194 -21.97 5.79 -15.16
C THR A 194 -22.14 7.12 -15.88
N THR A 195 -21.05 7.60 -16.48
CA THR A 195 -21.07 8.79 -17.34
C THR A 195 -21.36 8.40 -18.79
N ASP A 196 -21.81 9.33 -19.63
CA ASP A 196 -21.96 9.08 -21.07
C ASP A 196 -20.64 8.63 -21.72
N ARG A 197 -19.50 9.09 -21.20
CA ARG A 197 -18.18 8.65 -21.65
C ARG A 197 -17.97 7.18 -21.35
N TRP A 198 -18.35 6.72 -20.16
CA TRP A 198 -18.28 5.31 -19.77
C TRP A 198 -19.18 4.44 -20.67
N GLN A 199 -20.41 4.86 -20.89
CA GLN A 199 -21.38 4.12 -21.72
C GLN A 199 -20.95 4.01 -23.18
N ARG A 200 -20.15 4.97 -23.66
CA ARG A 200 -19.60 4.98 -25.03
C ARG A 200 -18.28 4.23 -25.18
N LEU A 201 -17.72 3.63 -24.12
CA LEU A 201 -16.50 2.86 -24.25
C LEU A 201 -16.72 1.63 -25.15
N PRO A 202 -15.89 1.44 -26.20
CA PRO A 202 -15.97 0.24 -27.00
C PRO A 202 -15.65 -0.96 -26.11
N HIS A 203 -16.44 -2.01 -26.24
CA HIS A 203 -16.23 -3.27 -25.54
C HIS A 203 -16.41 -4.43 -26.52
N PRO A 204 -15.62 -5.50 -26.41
CA PRO A 204 -15.77 -6.66 -27.27
C PRO A 204 -17.13 -7.34 -27.04
N ARG A 205 -17.64 -7.99 -28.09
CA ARG A 205 -18.81 -8.86 -28.01
C ARG A 205 -18.32 -10.31 -27.95
N GLY A 206 -18.71 -11.06 -26.91
CA GLY A 206 -18.35 -12.47 -26.72
C GLY A 206 -17.92 -12.79 -25.28
N ASP A 207 -17.78 -14.07 -24.99
CA ASP A 207 -17.53 -14.58 -23.62
C ASP A 207 -16.04 -14.68 -23.26
N GLY A 208 -15.16 -14.50 -24.25
CA GLY A 208 -13.70 -14.61 -24.10
C GLY A 208 -13.00 -13.25 -24.08
N TYR A 209 -11.93 -13.14 -23.27
CA TYR A 209 -11.06 -11.97 -23.27
C TYR A 209 -9.90 -12.17 -24.26
N ALA A 210 -9.79 -11.27 -25.25
CA ALA A 210 -8.66 -11.25 -26.17
C ALA A 210 -7.45 -10.59 -25.49
N TRP A 211 -6.51 -11.42 -25.04
CA TRP A 211 -5.33 -10.94 -24.33
C TRP A 211 -4.51 -9.98 -25.18
N GLU A 212 -4.22 -8.81 -24.63
CA GLU A 212 -3.28 -7.85 -25.21
C GLU A 212 -1.86 -8.41 -25.12
N GLY A 213 -0.99 -7.98 -26.05
CA GLY A 213 0.42 -8.40 -26.09
C GLY A 213 1.23 -8.03 -24.85
N GLU A 214 2.54 -8.20 -24.90
CA GLU A 214 3.38 -8.21 -23.69
C GLU A 214 3.35 -6.92 -22.84
N THR A 215 3.15 -5.76 -23.45
CA THR A 215 3.13 -4.47 -22.74
C THR A 215 1.73 -4.00 -22.33
N GLY A 216 0.69 -4.79 -22.66
CA GLY A 216 -0.70 -4.48 -22.37
C GLY A 216 -0.97 -4.22 -20.89
N MET A 217 -2.02 -3.45 -20.61
CA MET A 217 -2.48 -3.23 -19.23
C MET A 217 -2.97 -4.53 -18.59
N ILE A 218 -3.47 -5.44 -19.42
CA ILE A 218 -4.07 -6.71 -19.02
C ILE A 218 -3.34 -7.85 -19.72
N ARG A 219 -2.80 -8.79 -18.93
CA ARG A 219 -2.11 -9.99 -19.42
C ARG A 219 -2.75 -11.25 -18.84
N ARG A 220 -2.71 -12.35 -19.59
CA ARG A 220 -3.13 -13.67 -19.09
C ARG A 220 -2.31 -14.00 -17.84
N PRO A 221 -2.93 -14.15 -16.66
CA PRO A 221 -2.19 -14.47 -15.45
C PRO A 221 -1.73 -15.94 -15.47
N PRO A 222 -0.55 -16.26 -14.93
CA PRO A 222 -0.04 -17.63 -14.95
C PRO A 222 -0.60 -18.49 -13.80
N PHE A 223 -1.51 -17.96 -12.98
CA PHE A 223 -2.11 -18.68 -11.83
C PHE A 223 -3.09 -19.79 -12.23
N ALA A 224 -3.33 -19.97 -13.53
CA ALA A 224 -4.04 -21.12 -14.09
C ALA A 224 -3.08 -22.21 -14.61
N ASP A 225 -1.78 -21.91 -14.71
CA ASP A 225 -0.79 -22.81 -15.28
C ASP A 225 -0.21 -23.72 -14.18
N GLY A 226 -0.14 -25.02 -14.45
CA GLY A 226 0.22 -26.04 -13.45
C GLY A 226 1.63 -25.88 -12.86
N GLU A 227 2.58 -25.35 -13.63
CA GLU A 227 3.95 -25.08 -13.16
C GLU A 227 3.97 -24.02 -12.05
N VAL A 228 3.24 -22.92 -12.26
CA VAL A 228 3.17 -21.83 -11.26
C VAL A 228 2.32 -22.23 -10.08
N CYS A 229 1.35 -23.13 -10.22
CA CYS A 229 0.46 -23.56 -9.13
C CYS A 229 0.76 -24.97 -8.60
N ALA A 230 1.98 -25.48 -8.77
CA ALA A 230 2.36 -26.78 -8.24
C ALA A 230 2.22 -26.83 -6.70
N PRO A 231 1.52 -27.85 -6.14
CA PRO A 231 1.33 -27.97 -4.70
C PRO A 231 2.64 -28.23 -3.96
N VAL A 232 2.70 -27.79 -2.70
CA VAL A 232 3.76 -28.23 -1.80
C VAL A 232 3.53 -29.71 -1.50
N ARG A 233 4.41 -30.57 -2.03
CA ARG A 233 4.40 -32.02 -1.82
C ARG A 233 5.52 -32.39 -0.85
N GLY A 234 5.16 -32.91 0.31
CA GLY A 234 6.11 -33.35 1.32
C GLY A 234 6.95 -32.21 1.92
N ASN A 235 8.05 -32.60 2.54
CA ASN A 235 8.97 -31.69 3.21
C ASN A 235 9.66 -30.74 2.21
N ILE A 236 9.97 -29.53 2.66
CA ILE A 236 10.79 -28.58 1.91
C ILE A 236 12.23 -28.76 2.40
N THR A 237 13.16 -29.08 1.52
CA THR A 237 14.56 -29.37 1.90
C THR A 237 15.54 -28.51 1.11
N ALA A 238 16.69 -28.25 1.73
CA ALA A 238 17.80 -27.47 1.15
C ALA A 238 17.35 -26.13 0.55
N ALA A 239 16.34 -25.49 1.16
CA ALA A 239 15.80 -24.23 0.67
C ALA A 239 16.70 -23.06 1.08
N ARG A 240 16.80 -22.04 0.22
CA ARG A 240 17.55 -20.82 0.54
C ARG A 240 16.61 -19.64 0.81
N PRO A 241 16.96 -18.75 1.75
CA PRO A 241 16.17 -17.55 1.96
C PRO A 241 16.37 -16.60 0.78
N LEU A 242 15.30 -16.32 0.03
CA LEU A 242 15.29 -15.25 -0.97
C LEU A 242 15.34 -13.87 -0.30
N LEU A 243 14.76 -13.78 0.90
CA LEU A 243 14.64 -12.57 1.71
C LEU A 243 14.77 -12.94 3.18
N VAL A 244 15.50 -12.11 3.94
CA VAL A 244 15.50 -12.13 5.41
C VAL A 244 15.03 -10.77 5.90
N LEU A 245 13.85 -10.75 6.51
CA LEU A 245 13.11 -9.53 6.83
C LEU A 245 12.90 -9.39 8.34
N GLY A 246 12.73 -8.15 8.80
CA GLY A 246 12.41 -7.84 10.19
C GLY A 246 10.94 -7.99 10.55
N ASP A 247 10.57 -7.33 11.65
CA ASP A 247 9.18 -7.23 12.12
C ASP A 247 8.36 -6.25 11.24
N ASP A 248 7.04 -6.31 11.35
CA ASP A 248 6.08 -5.33 10.83
C ASP A 248 6.15 -5.08 9.32
N VAL A 249 6.54 -6.11 8.56
CA VAL A 249 6.54 -6.05 7.09
C VAL A 249 5.10 -6.00 6.58
N THR A 250 4.62 -4.79 6.29
CA THR A 250 3.30 -4.58 5.69
C THR A 250 3.18 -5.13 4.25
N THR A 251 1.95 -5.34 3.82
CA THR A 251 1.62 -5.65 2.41
C THR A 251 2.00 -4.54 1.44
N ASP A 252 2.18 -3.29 1.89
CA ASP A 252 2.73 -2.21 1.04
C ASP A 252 4.24 -2.36 0.84
N HIS A 253 4.96 -3.03 1.75
CA HIS A 253 6.35 -3.42 1.51
C HIS A 253 6.45 -4.55 0.48
N ILE A 254 5.63 -5.60 0.66
CA ILE A 254 5.61 -6.81 -0.19
C ILE A 254 5.13 -6.49 -1.61
N SER A 255 4.10 -5.66 -1.73
CA SER A 255 3.53 -5.25 -3.00
C SER A 255 3.24 -3.76 -2.87
N PRO A 256 4.03 -2.84 -3.43
CA PRO A 256 3.70 -1.40 -3.39
C PRO A 256 2.48 -1.08 -4.27
N VAL A 257 1.77 0.02 -3.99
CA VAL A 257 0.69 0.57 -4.86
C VAL A 257 1.10 1.81 -5.64
N GLY A 258 2.17 2.47 -5.18
CA GLY A 258 2.58 3.79 -5.62
C GLY A 258 3.09 3.83 -7.06
N ARG A 259 3.56 5.03 -7.44
CA ARG A 259 4.13 5.30 -8.77
C ARG A 259 5.28 4.35 -9.08
N ILE A 260 5.34 3.89 -10.34
CA ILE A 260 6.49 3.13 -10.84
C ILE A 260 7.59 4.14 -11.20
N LEU A 261 8.72 4.07 -10.51
CA LEU A 261 9.86 4.93 -10.79
C LEU A 261 10.61 4.43 -12.04
N PRO A 262 11.10 5.30 -12.93
CA PRO A 262 11.83 4.90 -14.13
C PRO A 262 13.03 4.00 -13.84
N ALA A 263 13.76 4.29 -12.77
CA ALA A 263 14.93 3.53 -12.34
C ALA A 263 14.62 2.15 -11.73
N SER A 264 13.35 1.87 -11.39
CA SER A 264 12.95 0.58 -10.82
C SER A 264 13.03 -0.55 -11.85
N ALA A 265 13.10 -1.81 -11.39
CA ALA A 265 13.10 -2.97 -12.29
C ALA A 265 11.86 -3.00 -13.21
N ALA A 266 10.69 -2.65 -12.67
CA ALA A 266 9.47 -2.53 -13.45
C ALA A 266 9.50 -1.36 -14.45
N GLY A 267 10.03 -0.21 -14.04
CA GLY A 267 10.17 0.97 -14.91
C GLY A 267 11.10 0.72 -16.10
N LYS A 268 12.28 0.15 -15.85
CA LYS A 268 13.24 -0.25 -16.90
C LYS A 268 12.61 -1.24 -17.88
N TRP A 269 11.96 -2.30 -17.36
CA TRP A 269 11.32 -3.32 -18.19
C TRP A 269 10.21 -2.77 -19.10
N LEU A 270 9.40 -1.83 -18.60
CA LEU A 270 8.37 -1.14 -19.37
C LEU A 270 8.99 -0.21 -20.45
N THR A 271 10.02 0.54 -20.07
CA THR A 271 10.70 1.50 -20.97
C THR A 271 11.41 0.79 -22.11
N GLU A 272 12.11 -0.31 -21.84
CA GLU A 272 12.75 -1.18 -22.85
C GLU A 272 11.75 -1.72 -23.89
N ARG A 273 10.46 -1.73 -23.56
CA ARG A 273 9.37 -2.20 -24.42
C ARG A 273 8.51 -1.06 -24.96
N GLY A 274 9.02 0.18 -24.94
CA GLY A 274 8.42 1.33 -25.60
C GLY A 274 7.34 2.06 -24.79
N VAL A 275 7.17 1.76 -23.50
CA VAL A 275 6.28 2.56 -22.64
C VAL A 275 6.99 3.84 -22.23
N ALA A 276 6.43 4.99 -22.58
CA ALA A 276 6.95 6.30 -22.18
C ALA A 276 6.89 6.50 -20.65
N GLU A 277 7.72 7.41 -20.13
CA GLU A 277 7.86 7.65 -18.70
C GLU A 277 6.55 8.08 -18.01
N ASP A 278 5.76 8.93 -18.67
CA ASP A 278 4.44 9.36 -18.24
C ASP A 278 3.41 8.21 -18.29
N GLY A 279 3.62 7.25 -19.19
CA GLY A 279 2.84 6.03 -19.34
C GLY A 279 3.15 4.94 -18.31
N LEU A 280 4.21 5.03 -17.50
CA LEU A 280 4.56 3.98 -16.53
C LEU A 280 3.42 3.73 -15.53
N GLY A 281 2.77 4.81 -15.07
CA GLY A 281 1.67 4.75 -14.12
C GLY A 281 2.10 4.31 -12.72
N SER A 282 1.24 3.52 -12.07
CA SER A 282 1.45 3.00 -10.71
C SER A 282 1.32 1.49 -10.66
N TYR A 283 1.92 0.86 -9.64
CA TYR A 283 1.75 -0.58 -9.42
C TYR A 283 0.28 -0.96 -9.24
N SER A 284 -0.53 -0.09 -8.62
CA SER A 284 -1.98 -0.30 -8.52
C SER A 284 -2.68 -0.32 -9.88
N SER A 285 -2.29 0.55 -10.81
CA SER A 285 -2.84 0.55 -12.18
C SER A 285 -2.40 -0.65 -13.01
N ARG A 286 -1.25 -1.25 -12.70
CA ARG A 286 -0.64 -2.37 -13.45
C ARG A 286 -0.95 -3.76 -12.87
N ARG A 287 -1.91 -3.87 -11.95
CA ARG A 287 -2.30 -5.13 -11.27
C ARG A 287 -2.79 -6.25 -12.18
N LEU A 288 -3.11 -5.96 -13.43
CA LEU A 288 -3.50 -6.98 -14.41
C LEU A 288 -2.33 -7.41 -15.32
N ASN A 289 -1.14 -6.87 -15.09
CA ASN A 289 0.10 -7.25 -15.75
C ASN A 289 1.07 -7.88 -14.75
N HIS A 290 1.13 -9.21 -14.74
CA HIS A 290 1.91 -9.95 -13.75
C HIS A 290 3.43 -9.76 -13.88
N GLU A 291 3.95 -9.45 -15.07
CA GLU A 291 5.38 -9.15 -15.28
C GLU A 291 5.80 -7.86 -14.56
N VAL A 292 4.95 -6.83 -14.62
CA VAL A 292 5.17 -5.58 -13.89
C VAL A 292 5.08 -5.82 -12.39
N MET A 293 4.06 -6.55 -11.94
CA MET A 293 3.87 -6.82 -10.52
C MET A 293 4.96 -7.72 -9.94
N LEU A 294 5.49 -8.67 -10.71
CA LEU A 294 6.64 -9.50 -10.34
C LEU A 294 7.88 -8.65 -10.06
N ARG A 295 8.19 -7.72 -10.97
CA ARG A 295 9.33 -6.80 -10.83
C ARG A 295 9.12 -5.73 -9.75
N GLY A 296 7.86 -5.44 -9.42
CA GLY A 296 7.46 -4.57 -8.32
C GLY A 296 7.39 -5.27 -6.96
N GLY A 297 7.49 -6.60 -6.91
CA GLY A 297 7.48 -7.37 -5.67
C GLY A 297 8.60 -6.92 -4.76
N PHE A 298 8.26 -6.59 -3.52
CA PHE A 298 9.21 -6.16 -2.50
C PHE A 298 9.99 -4.88 -2.88
N ALA A 299 9.54 -4.12 -3.88
CA ALA A 299 10.23 -2.94 -4.40
C ALA A 299 9.89 -1.64 -3.65
N ASN A 300 9.23 -1.72 -2.49
CA ASN A 300 8.96 -0.54 -1.68
C ASN A 300 10.28 0.08 -1.18
N PRO A 301 10.52 1.38 -1.37
CA PRO A 301 11.79 2.01 -1.01
C PRO A 301 12.10 2.01 0.48
N ARG A 302 11.19 1.55 1.35
CA ARG A 302 11.39 1.42 2.80
C ARG A 302 11.51 -0.03 3.26
N LEU A 303 11.44 -1.00 2.35
CA LEU A 303 11.73 -2.39 2.68
C LEU A 303 13.23 -2.53 2.96
N ARG A 304 13.55 -3.19 4.08
CA ARG A 304 14.92 -3.54 4.47
C ARG A 304 15.07 -5.04 4.44
N ASN A 305 16.01 -5.53 3.62
CA ASN A 305 16.37 -6.93 3.52
C ASN A 305 17.76 -7.11 4.14
N ARG A 306 17.88 -7.93 5.18
CA ARG A 306 19.15 -8.13 5.93
C ARG A 306 20.25 -8.73 5.06
N LEU A 307 19.89 -9.42 3.97
CA LEU A 307 20.87 -10.01 3.04
C LEU A 307 21.70 -8.96 2.27
N VAL A 308 21.23 -7.71 2.23
CA VAL A 308 21.81 -6.61 1.44
C VAL A 308 21.79 -5.31 2.24
N GLU A 309 22.55 -5.28 3.34
CA GLU A 309 22.71 -4.05 4.12
C GLU A 309 23.12 -2.85 3.24
N GLY A 310 22.56 -1.68 3.55
CA GLY A 310 22.74 -0.45 2.76
C GLY A 310 21.88 -0.33 1.51
N HIS A 311 21.15 -1.38 1.09
CA HIS A 311 20.18 -1.31 0.00
C HIS A 311 18.75 -1.27 0.55
N GLU A 312 17.95 -0.30 0.10
CA GLU A 312 16.51 -0.28 0.37
C GLU A 312 15.72 -0.75 -0.87
N GLY A 313 14.63 -1.47 -0.63
CA GLY A 313 13.70 -1.91 -1.67
C GLY A 313 14.04 -3.25 -2.32
N GLY A 314 13.83 -3.32 -3.64
CA GLY A 314 13.67 -4.57 -4.40
C GLY A 314 14.95 -5.37 -4.67
N TRP A 315 15.87 -5.43 -3.70
CA TRP A 315 17.20 -6.03 -3.81
C TRP A 315 17.38 -7.23 -2.89
N THR A 316 18.17 -8.19 -3.33
CA THR A 316 18.61 -9.32 -2.51
C THR A 316 19.97 -9.81 -2.96
N ARG A 317 20.53 -10.77 -2.22
CA ARG A 317 21.81 -11.41 -2.52
C ARG A 317 21.55 -12.82 -3.04
N LEU A 318 22.05 -13.11 -4.23
CA LEU A 318 22.03 -14.47 -4.79
C LEU A 318 23.14 -15.28 -4.13
N LEU A 319 22.76 -16.27 -3.33
CA LEU A 319 23.70 -17.17 -2.64
C LEU A 319 23.77 -18.53 -3.33
N PRO A 320 24.94 -19.20 -3.32
CA PRO A 320 26.16 -18.85 -2.56
C PRO A 320 27.10 -17.82 -3.22
N ASP A 321 26.82 -17.39 -4.45
CA ASP A 321 27.76 -16.55 -5.23
C ASP A 321 28.04 -15.18 -4.61
N GLY A 322 27.05 -14.61 -3.92
CA GLY A 322 27.15 -13.34 -3.20
C GLY A 322 26.72 -12.10 -3.99
N ASP A 323 26.25 -12.27 -5.24
CA ASP A 323 25.85 -11.17 -6.11
C ASP A 323 24.61 -10.43 -5.61
N VAL A 324 24.68 -9.09 -5.51
CA VAL A 324 23.52 -8.25 -5.19
C VAL A 324 22.75 -7.92 -6.47
N MET A 325 21.46 -8.26 -6.51
CA MET A 325 20.64 -8.10 -7.71
C MET A 325 19.15 -7.90 -7.39
N PRO A 326 18.31 -7.52 -8.37
CA PRO A 326 16.88 -7.43 -8.16
C PRO A 326 16.27 -8.78 -7.73
N ILE A 327 15.31 -8.75 -6.81
CA ILE A 327 14.70 -9.96 -6.22
C ILE A 327 14.15 -10.92 -7.27
N HIS A 328 13.44 -10.41 -8.28
CA HIS A 328 12.90 -11.24 -9.37
C HIS A 328 13.99 -11.93 -10.20
N SER A 329 15.17 -11.31 -10.34
CA SER A 329 16.31 -11.89 -11.06
C SER A 329 16.96 -13.01 -10.24
N ALA A 330 17.12 -12.79 -8.92
CA ALA A 330 17.62 -13.82 -8.01
C ALA A 330 16.67 -15.02 -7.93
N ALA A 331 15.36 -14.78 -7.84
CA ALA A 331 14.34 -15.83 -7.89
C ALA A 331 14.42 -16.66 -9.18
N ALA A 332 14.57 -16.01 -10.34
CA ALA A 332 14.74 -16.70 -11.61
C ALA A 332 16.06 -17.51 -11.67
N ALA A 333 17.13 -17.01 -11.05
CA ALA A 333 18.40 -17.74 -10.95
C ALA A 333 18.28 -19.00 -10.08
N TYR A 334 17.61 -18.90 -8.93
CA TYR A 334 17.32 -20.06 -8.08
C TYR A 334 16.43 -21.08 -8.78
N ALA A 335 15.40 -20.64 -9.50
CA ALA A 335 14.56 -21.53 -10.30
C ALA A 335 15.36 -22.32 -11.33
N ARG A 336 16.30 -21.68 -12.06
CA ARG A 336 17.20 -22.37 -13.00
C ARG A 336 18.12 -23.39 -12.33
N ARG A 337 18.48 -23.17 -11.06
CA ARG A 337 19.29 -24.11 -10.25
C ARG A 337 18.48 -25.24 -9.65
N GLY A 338 17.14 -25.19 -9.74
CA GLY A 338 16.26 -26.11 -9.02
C GLY A 338 16.32 -25.93 -7.50
N THR A 339 16.82 -24.79 -7.00
CA THR A 339 16.94 -24.52 -5.56
C THR A 339 15.61 -23.98 -5.03
N PRO A 340 14.96 -24.65 -4.06
CA PRO A 340 13.76 -24.11 -3.42
C PRO A 340 14.09 -22.81 -2.69
N VAL A 341 13.16 -21.85 -2.71
CA VAL A 341 13.33 -20.59 -1.99
C VAL A 341 12.22 -20.37 -0.96
N ILE A 342 12.60 -19.74 0.15
CA ILE A 342 11.71 -19.32 1.23
C ILE A 342 11.89 -17.84 1.55
N ILE A 343 11.00 -17.28 2.36
CA ILE A 343 11.18 -15.97 3.00
C ILE A 343 11.28 -16.21 4.50
N VAL A 344 12.24 -15.56 5.16
CA VAL A 344 12.34 -15.49 6.63
C VAL A 344 11.89 -14.11 7.08
N ALA A 345 11.02 -14.01 8.08
CA ALA A 345 10.48 -12.75 8.57
C ALA A 345 10.27 -12.71 10.09
N GLY A 346 10.11 -11.51 10.63
CA GLY A 346 9.82 -11.27 12.05
C GLY A 346 8.32 -11.42 12.40
N ARG A 347 7.87 -10.61 13.37
CA ARG A 347 6.48 -10.54 13.82
C ARG A 347 5.58 -9.77 12.84
N SER A 348 4.29 -10.06 12.88
CA SER A 348 3.23 -9.34 12.14
C SER A 348 3.50 -9.25 10.63
N TYR A 349 4.03 -10.32 10.05
CA TYR A 349 4.29 -10.37 8.61
C TYR A 349 2.99 -10.28 7.82
N GLY A 350 2.92 -9.31 6.91
CA GLY A 350 1.77 -9.06 6.04
C GLY A 350 0.73 -8.08 6.58
N ALA A 351 1.10 -7.17 7.48
CA ALA A 351 0.16 -6.18 8.02
C ALA A 351 -0.45 -5.25 6.96
N GLY A 352 -1.61 -4.67 7.27
CA GLY A 352 -2.22 -3.60 6.49
C GLY A 352 -3.28 -4.05 5.48
N SER A 353 -3.03 -3.83 4.19
CA SER A 353 -4.05 -3.97 3.15
C SER A 353 -4.37 -5.41 2.79
N ALA A 354 -5.63 -5.71 2.49
CA ALA A 354 -6.11 -7.05 2.09
C ALA A 354 -5.68 -7.51 0.67
N ARG A 355 -4.56 -6.99 0.15
CA ARG A 355 -4.17 -7.16 -1.25
C ARG A 355 -3.60 -8.55 -1.49
N ASP A 356 -4.31 -9.34 -2.28
CA ASP A 356 -3.86 -10.66 -2.74
C ASP A 356 -2.55 -10.63 -3.54
N TRP A 357 -2.23 -9.50 -4.19
CA TRP A 357 -0.99 -9.32 -4.93
C TRP A 357 0.27 -9.53 -4.08
N ALA A 358 0.19 -9.31 -2.76
CA ALA A 358 1.29 -9.64 -1.85
C ALA A 358 1.57 -11.15 -1.80
N ALA A 359 0.54 -12.00 -1.89
CA ALA A 359 0.70 -13.45 -1.99
C ALA A 359 1.00 -13.91 -3.42
N LYS A 360 0.33 -13.33 -4.42
CA LYS A 360 0.58 -13.63 -5.85
C LYS A 360 2.03 -13.40 -6.23
N VAL A 361 2.61 -12.25 -5.84
CA VAL A 361 4.02 -11.96 -6.16
C VAL A 361 4.97 -12.90 -5.43
N THR A 362 4.68 -13.22 -4.16
CA THR A 362 5.43 -14.21 -3.39
C THR A 362 5.44 -15.56 -4.12
N ARG A 363 4.28 -15.98 -4.63
CA ARG A 363 4.18 -17.20 -5.43
C ARG A 363 4.93 -17.14 -6.77
N LEU A 364 4.81 -16.03 -7.51
CA LEU A 364 5.52 -15.84 -8.78
C LEU A 364 7.05 -15.83 -8.63
N LEU A 365 7.55 -15.44 -7.47
CA LEU A 365 8.97 -15.53 -7.12
C LEU A 365 9.43 -16.96 -6.81
N GLY A 366 8.53 -17.97 -6.90
CA GLY A 366 8.84 -19.37 -6.63
C GLY A 366 8.95 -19.70 -5.13
N VAL A 367 8.52 -18.79 -4.25
CA VAL A 367 8.58 -18.99 -2.79
C VAL A 367 7.66 -20.13 -2.38
N ARG A 368 8.26 -21.15 -1.74
CA ARG A 368 7.56 -22.36 -1.31
C ARG A 368 6.93 -22.21 0.07
N ALA A 369 7.61 -21.48 0.95
CA ALA A 369 7.13 -21.18 2.29
C ALA A 369 7.57 -19.79 2.74
N VAL A 370 6.77 -19.18 3.60
CA VAL A 370 7.17 -18.03 4.40
C VAL A 370 7.30 -18.51 5.84
N LEU A 371 8.47 -18.33 6.43
CA LEU A 371 8.83 -18.68 7.79
C LEU A 371 8.87 -17.39 8.61
N ALA A 372 7.93 -17.19 9.54
CA ALA A 372 7.80 -15.96 10.31
C ALA A 372 7.52 -16.21 11.80
N GLN A 373 7.79 -15.21 12.66
CA GLN A 373 7.40 -15.31 14.08
C GLN A 373 5.89 -15.26 14.27
N SER A 374 5.19 -14.47 13.44
CA SER A 374 3.73 -14.41 13.41
C SER A 374 3.24 -13.78 12.10
N PHE A 375 1.98 -14.04 11.75
CA PHE A 375 1.34 -13.53 10.55
C PHE A 375 0.10 -12.68 10.84
N GLU A 376 -0.14 -11.69 9.99
CA GLU A 376 -1.39 -10.96 9.97
C GLU A 376 -2.47 -11.73 9.19
N ARG A 377 -3.68 -11.78 9.76
CA ARG A 377 -4.75 -12.72 9.41
C ARG A 377 -5.03 -12.81 7.91
N ILE A 378 -5.24 -11.66 7.25
CA ILE A 378 -5.64 -11.64 5.83
C ILE A 378 -4.49 -12.09 4.92
N HIS A 379 -3.25 -11.69 5.25
CA HIS A 379 -2.11 -12.08 4.43
C HIS A 379 -1.81 -13.58 4.55
N ARG A 380 -1.91 -14.15 5.77
CA ARG A 380 -1.82 -15.60 6.00
C ARG A 380 -2.78 -16.37 5.10
N THR A 381 -4.07 -16.01 5.10
CA THR A 381 -5.07 -16.66 4.24
C THR A 381 -4.74 -16.51 2.76
N ASN A 382 -4.27 -15.34 2.33
CA ASN A 382 -3.86 -15.12 0.93
C ASN A 382 -2.67 -16.00 0.53
N LEU A 383 -1.67 -16.21 1.40
CA LEU A 383 -0.55 -17.11 1.12
C LEU A 383 -1.05 -18.54 0.88
N VAL A 384 -1.93 -19.05 1.75
CA VAL A 384 -2.55 -20.37 1.58
C VAL A 384 -3.36 -20.46 0.29
N ALA A 385 -4.18 -19.44 -0.01
CA ALA A 385 -4.97 -19.38 -1.23
C ALA A 385 -4.11 -19.37 -2.51
N LEU A 386 -2.84 -18.98 -2.42
CA LEU A 386 -1.88 -19.01 -3.54
C LEU A 386 -0.88 -20.17 -3.45
N GLY A 387 -1.08 -21.13 -2.54
CA GLY A 387 -0.25 -22.32 -2.42
C GLY A 387 1.17 -22.04 -1.90
N VAL A 388 1.34 -20.99 -1.09
CA VAL A 388 2.58 -20.69 -0.36
C VAL A 388 2.37 -21.04 1.10
N LEU A 389 3.21 -21.93 1.67
CA LEU A 389 3.04 -22.41 3.04
C LEU A 389 3.42 -21.35 4.08
N PRO A 390 2.49 -20.83 4.89
CA PRO A 390 2.86 -20.01 6.05
C PRO A 390 3.31 -20.91 7.21
N VAL A 391 4.53 -20.71 7.68
CA VAL A 391 5.13 -21.45 8.80
C VAL A 391 5.41 -20.47 9.93
N GLU A 392 4.71 -20.66 11.05
CA GLU A 392 4.91 -19.84 12.25
C GLU A 392 5.92 -20.50 13.18
N CYS A 393 7.02 -19.81 13.45
CA CYS A 393 8.09 -20.25 14.34
C CYS A 393 8.50 -19.09 15.25
N PRO A 394 7.92 -18.99 16.47
CA PRO A 394 8.24 -17.91 17.40
C PRO A 394 9.72 -17.80 17.75
N ALA A 395 10.44 -18.93 17.74
CA ALA A 395 11.87 -18.99 18.08
C ALA A 395 12.79 -18.28 17.07
N LEU A 396 12.29 -17.88 15.89
CA LEU A 396 13.05 -17.08 14.93
C LEU A 396 13.50 -15.72 15.49
N GLY A 397 12.82 -15.18 16.51
CA GLY A 397 13.20 -13.90 17.11
C GLY A 397 14.62 -13.87 17.68
N GLY A 398 15.17 -15.03 18.04
CA GLY A 398 16.55 -15.18 18.51
C GLY A 398 17.54 -15.67 17.45
N PHE A 399 17.09 -15.90 16.21
CA PHE A 399 17.93 -16.45 15.14
C PHE A 399 18.31 -15.37 14.13
N ASP A 400 19.61 -15.13 13.98
CA ASP A 400 20.15 -14.17 13.02
C ASP A 400 20.57 -14.88 11.72
N ALA A 401 19.58 -15.06 10.83
CA ALA A 401 19.81 -15.65 9.52
C ALA A 401 20.59 -14.66 8.63
N ASP A 402 21.76 -15.06 8.16
CA ASP A 402 22.61 -14.26 7.26
C ASP A 402 22.44 -14.63 5.78
N GLY A 403 21.66 -15.69 5.52
CA GLY A 403 21.33 -16.20 4.20
C GLY A 403 22.21 -17.33 3.72
N THR A 404 23.38 -17.54 4.34
CA THR A 404 24.29 -18.62 3.97
C THR A 404 23.73 -20.00 4.33
N GLU A 405 22.71 -20.03 5.17
CA GLU A 405 22.06 -21.25 5.62
C GLU A 405 21.16 -21.88 4.55
N GLU A 406 21.02 -23.19 4.67
CA GLU A 406 19.99 -23.96 3.99
C GLU A 406 18.93 -24.39 5.02
N PHE A 407 17.66 -24.25 4.64
CA PHE A 407 16.53 -24.52 5.51
C PHE A 407 15.79 -25.77 5.07
N ASP A 408 15.51 -26.65 6.04
CA ASP A 408 14.54 -27.70 5.91
C ASP A 408 13.30 -27.37 6.75
N ILE A 409 12.12 -27.68 6.20
CA ILE A 409 10.83 -27.65 6.88
C ILE A 409 10.24 -29.06 6.78
N THR A 410 10.23 -29.77 7.89
CA THR A 410 9.77 -31.16 7.99
C THR A 410 8.47 -31.29 8.77
N GLY A 411 7.79 -32.43 8.63
CA GLY A 411 6.48 -32.69 9.24
C GLY A 411 5.29 -32.50 8.28
N LEU A 412 5.56 -32.38 6.98
CA LEU A 412 4.54 -32.17 5.94
C LEU A 412 4.04 -33.50 5.31
N GLU A 413 4.52 -34.65 5.78
CA GLU A 413 4.24 -35.95 5.19
C GLU A 413 2.98 -36.60 5.76
N GLY A 414 2.10 -37.11 4.87
CA GLY A 414 1.05 -38.10 5.18
C GLY A 414 -0.13 -37.69 6.08
N GLY A 415 -0.04 -36.56 6.80
CA GLY A 415 -1.04 -36.14 7.79
C GLY A 415 -1.93 -34.95 7.37
N PRO A 416 -2.91 -34.58 8.21
CA PRO A 416 -3.60 -33.30 8.11
C PRO A 416 -2.59 -32.15 8.16
N LEU A 417 -2.76 -31.15 7.30
CA LEU A 417 -1.96 -29.93 7.28
C LEU A 417 -2.53 -28.84 8.21
N VAL A 418 -3.78 -28.98 8.64
CA VAL A 418 -4.44 -28.03 9.55
C VAL A 418 -3.64 -27.96 10.85
N ASN A 419 -3.05 -26.80 11.13
CA ASN A 419 -2.17 -26.57 12.29
C ASN A 419 -1.15 -27.70 12.50
N ALA A 420 -0.59 -28.25 11.42
CA ALA A 420 0.35 -29.36 11.52
C ALA A 420 1.61 -28.93 12.28
N PRO A 421 2.10 -29.75 13.24
CA PRO A 421 3.38 -29.50 13.88
C PRO A 421 4.50 -29.71 12.85
N LEU A 422 5.40 -28.74 12.76
CA LEU A 422 6.53 -28.74 11.85
C LEU A 422 7.84 -28.63 12.65
N THR A 423 8.94 -29.05 12.03
CA THR A 423 10.29 -28.72 12.51
C THR A 423 11.02 -27.92 11.46
N VAL A 424 11.61 -26.80 11.88
CA VAL A 424 12.44 -25.94 11.04
C VAL A 424 13.89 -26.17 11.41
N ILE A 425 14.71 -26.56 10.44
CA ILE A 425 16.14 -26.82 10.62
C ILE A 425 16.91 -25.89 9.68
N ALA A 426 17.81 -25.06 10.22
CA ALA A 426 18.76 -24.29 9.42
C ALA A 426 20.17 -24.88 9.57
N ARG A 427 20.86 -25.10 8.44
CA ARG A 427 22.23 -25.60 8.42
C ARG A 427 23.17 -24.62 7.74
N ARG A 428 24.32 -24.37 8.37
CA ARG A 428 25.40 -23.54 7.82
C ARG A 428 26.65 -24.42 7.67
N GLY A 429 27.14 -24.56 6.44
CA GLY A 429 28.27 -25.44 6.14
C GLY A 429 28.04 -26.89 6.60
N GLY A 430 26.81 -27.39 6.47
CA GLY A 430 26.41 -28.74 6.89
C GLY A 430 26.15 -28.94 8.38
N ARG A 431 26.42 -27.94 9.23
CA ARG A 431 26.12 -28.00 10.67
C ARG A 431 24.77 -27.38 10.99
N THR A 432 23.96 -28.06 11.79
CA THR A 432 22.72 -27.48 12.33
C THR A 432 23.05 -26.31 13.24
N VAL A 433 22.55 -25.12 12.89
CA VAL A 433 22.70 -23.88 13.66
C VAL A 433 21.37 -23.41 14.26
N PHE A 434 20.26 -23.98 13.81
CA PHE A 434 18.92 -23.74 14.32
C PHE A 434 18.08 -24.99 14.09
N GLU A 435 17.37 -25.44 15.11
CA GLU A 435 16.40 -26.53 15.03
C GLU A 435 15.31 -26.24 16.04
N GLN A 436 14.10 -25.93 15.56
CA GLN A 436 12.99 -25.53 16.43
C GLN A 436 11.65 -26.01 15.90
N ALA A 437 10.73 -26.23 16.84
CA ALA A 437 9.34 -26.48 16.55
C ALA A 437 8.68 -25.26 15.87
N ALA A 438 7.77 -25.54 14.95
CA ALA A 438 6.98 -24.57 14.21
C ALA A 438 5.58 -25.13 13.93
N LEU A 439 4.71 -24.30 13.35
CA LEU A 439 3.35 -24.66 13.01
C LEU A 439 3.02 -24.30 11.56
N ALA A 440 2.41 -25.21 10.83
CA ALA A 440 1.77 -24.89 9.55
C ALA A 440 0.53 -24.03 9.81
N ARG A 441 0.54 -22.75 9.41
CA ARG A 441 -0.56 -21.80 9.62
C ARG A 441 -1.67 -21.93 8.58
N ILE A 442 -2.15 -23.16 8.45
CA ILE A 442 -3.34 -23.58 7.72
C ILE A 442 -4.41 -23.78 8.79
N ASP A 443 -5.35 -22.86 8.88
CA ASP A 443 -6.21 -22.76 10.06
C ASP A 443 -7.51 -23.59 9.91
N THR A 444 -7.85 -24.03 8.68
CA THR A 444 -9.11 -24.76 8.40
C THR A 444 -8.93 -25.90 7.39
N GLU A 445 -9.88 -26.83 7.36
CA GLU A 445 -9.90 -27.93 6.38
C GLU A 445 -10.01 -27.43 4.94
N VAL A 446 -10.80 -26.38 4.70
CA VAL A 446 -10.92 -25.73 3.38
C VAL A 446 -9.58 -25.16 2.91
N GLU A 447 -8.85 -24.51 3.82
CA GLU A 447 -7.50 -24.01 3.53
C GLU A 447 -6.51 -25.15 3.23
N GLN A 448 -6.63 -26.28 3.92
CA GLN A 448 -5.84 -27.47 3.62
C GLN A 448 -6.14 -28.00 2.21
N GLU A 449 -7.41 -28.04 1.79
CA GLU A 449 -7.77 -28.45 0.43
C GLU A 449 -7.13 -27.56 -0.63
N TRP A 450 -7.14 -26.23 -0.41
CA TRP A 450 -6.46 -25.28 -1.30
C TRP A 450 -4.97 -25.55 -1.35
N MET A 451 -4.31 -25.72 -0.20
CA MET A 451 -2.87 -25.97 -0.14
C MET A 451 -2.47 -27.25 -0.89
N ARG A 452 -3.22 -28.34 -0.70
CA ARG A 452 -2.97 -29.64 -1.37
C ARG A 452 -3.19 -29.57 -2.88
N ALA A 453 -4.09 -28.69 -3.33
CA ALA A 453 -4.29 -28.40 -4.75
C ALA A 453 -3.32 -27.35 -5.31
N GLY A 454 -2.41 -26.80 -4.50
CA GLY A 454 -1.45 -25.79 -4.94
C GLY A 454 -2.03 -24.38 -5.09
N GLY A 455 -3.19 -24.15 -4.48
CA GLY A 455 -3.87 -22.86 -4.38
C GLY A 455 -5.37 -22.95 -4.72
N LEU A 456 -6.12 -21.95 -4.26
CA LEU A 456 -7.56 -21.80 -4.49
C LEU A 456 -7.89 -21.77 -5.99
N LEU A 457 -7.18 -20.98 -6.79
CA LEU A 457 -7.47 -20.86 -8.22
C LEU A 457 -7.26 -22.20 -8.95
N HIS A 458 -6.16 -22.90 -8.66
CA HIS A 458 -5.91 -24.21 -9.26
C HIS A 458 -6.94 -25.24 -8.81
N ARG A 459 -7.33 -25.23 -7.53
CA ARG A 459 -8.40 -26.08 -6.99
C ARG A 459 -9.73 -25.89 -7.71
N LEU A 460 -10.09 -24.64 -8.01
CA LEU A 460 -11.34 -24.31 -8.72
C LEU A 460 -11.30 -24.78 -10.18
N LEU A 461 -10.14 -24.69 -10.84
CA LEU A 461 -9.98 -25.08 -12.23
C LEU A 461 -9.87 -26.60 -12.45
N THR A 462 -9.35 -27.33 -11.47
CA THR A 462 -9.18 -28.80 -11.53
C THR A 462 -10.25 -29.58 -10.77
N ALA A 463 -11.22 -28.88 -10.17
CA ALA A 463 -12.37 -29.51 -9.54
C ALA A 463 -13.11 -30.40 -10.57
N PRO A 464 -13.48 -31.65 -10.23
CA PRO A 464 -14.51 -32.35 -10.99
C PRO A 464 -15.77 -31.48 -11.00
N ARG A 465 -16.33 -31.25 -12.19
CA ARG A 465 -17.58 -30.49 -12.35
C ARG A 465 -18.77 -31.23 -11.78
#